data_AF-A0A7X8ZXI8-F1
#
_entry.id   AF-A0A7X8ZXI8-F1
#
_cell.length_a   1.000
_cell.length_b   1.000
_cell.length_c   1.000
_cell.angle_alpha   90.00
_cell.angle_beta   90.00
_cell.angle_gamma   90.00
#
_symmetry.space_group_name_H-M   'P 1'
#
loop_
_entity.id
_entity.type
_entity.pdbx_description
1 polymer ?
#
loop_
_entity_poly.entity_id
_entity_poly.type
_entity_poly.pdbx_seq_one_letter_code
_entity_poly.pdbx_strand_id
1 'polypeptide(L)'
;MEIFLIKAIQLILSLSILVIVHEYGHYLFSRLFNIRVEKFYMFFNPSFSIVRAKKINGKMRVKFFAKNTPGLINESSNEDASESNASSEDWNRHPNTTEWGIGWVPLGGYCKISGMIDE
;
A
#
# COMPACT_ATOMS: atom_id res chain seq x y z
N MET A 1 -13.41 -29.27 -17.45
CA MET A 1 -12.66 -28.77 -16.27
C MET A 1 -11.59 -27.78 -16.71
N GLU A 2 -10.70 -28.14 -17.65
CA GLU A 2 -9.64 -27.26 -18.17
C GLU A 2 -10.11 -25.89 -18.67
N ILE A 3 -11.19 -25.84 -19.46
CA ILE A 3 -11.71 -24.58 -20.02
C ILE A 3 -12.17 -23.61 -18.92
N PHE A 4 -12.72 -24.15 -17.82
CA PHE A 4 -13.15 -23.34 -16.68
C PHE A 4 -11.94 -22.74 -15.96
N LEU A 5 -10.89 -23.53 -15.75
CA LEU A 5 -9.65 -23.06 -15.11
C LEU A 5 -8.93 -22.00 -15.95
N ILE A 6 -8.84 -22.21 -17.27
CA ILE A 6 -8.25 -21.24 -18.20
C ILE A 6 -9.02 -19.91 -18.17
N LYS A 7 -10.36 -19.95 -18.21
CA LYS A 7 -11.20 -18.75 -18.14
C LYS A 7 -11.08 -18.04 -16.78
N ALA A 8 -11.00 -18.78 -15.68
CA ALA A 8 -10.81 -18.21 -14.35
C ALA A 8 -9.45 -17.51 -14.21
N ILE A 9 -8.38 -18.14 -14.68
CA ILE A 9 -7.04 -17.55 -14.70
C ILE A 9 -7.01 -16.31 -15.62
N GLN A 10 -7.64 -16.40 -16.80
CA GLN A 10 -7.74 -15.26 -17.72
C GLN A 10 -8.50 -14.08 -17.09
N LEU A 11 -9.57 -14.33 -16.34
CA LEU A 11 -10.29 -13.30 -15.60
C LEU A 11 -9.39 -12.64 -14.55
N ILE A 12 -8.72 -13.43 -13.69
CA ILE A 12 -7.81 -12.92 -12.66
C ILE A 12 -6.66 -12.12 -13.29
N LEU A 13 -6.11 -12.61 -14.39
CA LEU A 13 -5.05 -11.93 -15.14
C LEU A 13 -5.54 -10.60 -15.71
N SER A 14 -6.71 -10.60 -16.35
CA SER A 14 -7.29 -9.38 -16.93
C SER A 14 -7.60 -8.33 -15.86
N LEU A 15 -8.11 -8.75 -14.71
CA LEU A 15 -8.42 -7.87 -13.59
C LEU A 15 -7.15 -7.32 -12.94
N SER A 16 -6.13 -8.15 -12.78
CA SER A 16 -4.82 -7.73 -12.26
C SER A 16 -4.21 -6.62 -13.13
N ILE A 17 -4.22 -6.78 -14.46
CA ILE A 17 -3.72 -5.75 -15.39
C ILE A 17 -4.56 -4.47 -15.29
N LEU A 18 -5.89 -4.59 -15.23
CA LEU A 18 -6.80 -3.44 -15.12
C LEU A 18 -6.52 -2.62 -13.85
N VAL A 19 -6.37 -3.28 -12.70
CA VAL A 19 -6.04 -2.62 -11.42
C VAL A 19 -4.67 -1.96 -11.50
N ILE A 20 -3.65 -2.63 -12.05
CA ILE A 20 -2.32 -2.03 -12.23
C ILE A 20 -2.42 -0.74 -13.05
N VAL A 21 -3.13 -0.76 -14.17
CA VAL A 21 -3.29 0.42 -15.04
C VAL A 21 -4.10 1.52 -14.34
N HIS A 22 -5.15 1.17 -13.59
CA HIS A 22 -5.97 2.11 -12.83
C HIS A 22 -5.15 2.86 -11.77
N GLU A 23 -4.46 2.13 -10.88
CA GLU A 23 -3.65 2.71 -9.82
C GLU A 23 -2.42 3.45 -10.38
N TYR A 24 -1.78 2.87 -11.40
CA TYR A 24 -0.67 3.52 -12.08
C TYR A 24 -1.11 4.81 -12.79
N GLY A 25 -2.34 4.86 -13.30
CA GLY A 25 -2.96 6.07 -13.82
C GLY A 25 -2.99 7.17 -12.76
N HIS A 26 -3.55 6.89 -11.58
CA HIS A 26 -3.56 7.84 -10.46
C HIS A 26 -2.16 8.31 -10.08
N TYR A 27 -1.20 7.39 -10.01
CA TYR A 27 0.20 7.72 -9.72
C TYR A 27 0.81 8.63 -10.79
N LEU A 28 0.61 8.31 -12.07
CA LEU A 28 1.16 9.04 -13.20
C LEU A 28 0.58 10.45 -13.31
N PHE A 29 -0.74 10.58 -13.17
CA PHE A 29 -1.40 11.88 -13.17
C PHE A 29 -0.96 12.72 -11.96
N SER A 30 -0.90 12.14 -10.77
CA SER A 30 -0.37 12.83 -9.58
C SER A 30 1.04 13.37 -9.81
N ARG A 31 1.91 12.54 -10.42
CA ARG A 31 3.28 12.92 -10.76
C ARG A 31 3.33 14.05 -11.79
N LEU A 32 2.44 14.02 -12.78
CA LEU A 32 2.35 15.04 -13.83
C LEU A 32 1.92 16.40 -13.27
N PHE A 33 1.04 16.41 -12.27
CA PHE A 33 0.57 17.62 -11.59
C PHE A 33 1.45 18.05 -10.39
N ASN A 34 2.63 17.44 -10.20
CA ASN A 34 3.51 17.68 -9.05
C ASN A 34 2.84 17.44 -7.68
N ILE A 35 1.81 16.58 -7.64
CA ILE A 35 1.12 16.20 -6.42
C ILE A 35 1.85 15.00 -5.81
N ARG A 36 2.03 15.02 -4.48
CA ARG A 36 2.72 13.94 -3.76
C ARG A 36 1.76 12.79 -3.49
N VAL A 37 2.24 11.57 -3.75
CA VAL A 37 1.57 10.32 -3.40
C VAL A 37 2.11 9.85 -2.04
N GLU A 38 1.24 9.77 -1.04
CA GLU A 38 1.60 9.35 0.32
C GLU A 38 1.73 7.83 0.41
N LYS A 39 0.79 7.11 -0.20
CA LYS A 39 0.72 5.65 -0.17
C LYS A 39 0.35 5.14 -1.55
N PHE A 40 1.04 4.12 -2.02
CA PHE A 40 0.75 3.44 -3.27
C PHE A 40 0.74 1.94 -3.01
N TYR A 41 -0.43 1.32 -3.02
CA TYR A 41 -0.60 -0.09 -2.78
C TYR A 41 -1.14 -0.76 -4.04
N MET A 42 -0.35 -1.69 -4.56
CA MET A 42 -0.76 -2.56 -5.63
C MET A 42 -1.43 -3.78 -5.01
N PHE A 43 -2.69 -4.03 -5.34
CA PHE A 43 -3.50 -5.11 -4.76
C PHE A 43 -4.02 -4.86 -3.33
N PHE A 44 -5.23 -5.38 -3.05
CA PHE A 44 -5.93 -5.16 -1.79
C PHE A 44 -5.36 -6.04 -0.67
N ASN A 45 -5.36 -5.50 0.55
CA ASN A 45 -4.72 -6.06 1.74
C ASN A 45 -5.68 -6.04 2.94
N PRO A 46 -6.65 -6.96 3.03
CA PRO A 46 -7.65 -6.92 4.09
C PRO A 46 -7.07 -7.18 5.49
N SER A 47 -5.99 -7.97 5.62
CA SER A 47 -5.50 -8.42 6.94
C SER A 47 -3.98 -8.24 7.15
N PHE A 48 -3.17 -8.53 6.15
CA PHE A 48 -1.72 -8.29 6.18
C PHE A 48 -1.27 -7.66 4.86
N SER A 49 -0.03 -7.19 4.75
CA SER A 49 0.58 -6.81 3.47
C SER A 49 1.79 -7.70 3.22
N ILE A 50 1.92 -8.22 1.99
CA ILE A 50 3.04 -9.10 1.64
C ILE A 50 4.34 -8.31 1.73
N VAL A 51 4.36 -7.14 1.11
CA VAL A 51 5.54 -6.27 1.04
C VAL A 51 5.11 -4.84 1.31
N ARG A 52 5.84 -4.16 2.19
CA ARG A 52 5.78 -2.71 2.37
C ARG A 52 7.18 -2.17 2.19
N ALA A 53 7.37 -1.18 1.33
CA ALA A 53 8.64 -0.53 1.07
C ALA A 53 8.49 0.98 1.32
N LYS A 54 9.37 1.55 2.13
CA LYS A 54 9.41 2.99 2.40
C LYS A 54 10.83 3.50 2.30
N LYS A 55 10.99 4.70 1.74
CA LYS A 55 12.30 5.37 1.67
C LYS A 55 12.49 6.22 2.93
N ILE A 56 13.38 5.81 3.82
CA ILE A 56 13.69 6.51 5.07
C ILE A 56 15.13 7.03 4.99
N ASN A 57 15.30 8.36 5.06
CA ASN A 57 16.61 9.01 5.08
C ASN A 57 17.57 8.54 3.95
N GLY A 58 17.04 8.40 2.73
CA GLY A 58 17.78 7.91 1.56
C GLY A 58 17.92 6.39 1.44
N LYS A 59 17.63 5.62 2.49
CA LYS A 59 17.69 4.15 2.50
C LYS A 59 16.30 3.54 2.24
N MET A 60 16.21 2.57 1.34
CA MET A 60 14.99 1.77 1.19
C MET A 60 14.89 0.78 2.35
N ARG A 61 13.78 0.82 3.08
CA ARG A 61 13.41 -0.14 4.12
C ARG A 61 12.24 -0.94 3.61
N VAL A 62 12.42 -2.26 3.53
CA VAL A 62 11.39 -3.20 3.11
C VAL A 62 10.99 -4.05 4.31
N LYS A 63 9.69 -4.13 4.59
CA LYS A 63 9.11 -5.04 5.57
C LYS A 63 8.28 -6.08 4.83
N PHE A 64 8.56 -7.35 5.11
CA PHE A 64 7.79 -8.48 4.61
C PHE A 64 6.75 -8.89 5.66
N PHE A 65 5.54 -9.24 5.24
CA PHE A 65 4.47 -9.76 6.11
C PHE A 65 4.11 -8.87 7.31
N ALA A 66 4.00 -7.55 7.09
CA ALA A 66 3.54 -6.65 8.13
C ALA A 66 2.01 -6.74 8.29
N LYS A 67 1.50 -6.79 9.53
CA LYS A 67 0.07 -6.63 9.81
C LYS A 67 -0.41 -5.27 9.31
N ASN A 68 -1.60 -5.23 8.71
CA ASN A 68 -2.18 -3.99 8.21
C ASN A 68 -2.38 -3.04 9.39
N THR A 69 -1.73 -1.88 9.35
CA THR A 69 -1.91 -0.81 10.33
C THR A 69 -3.00 0.08 9.74
N PRO A 70 -4.24 0.05 10.25
CA PRO A 70 -5.34 0.87 9.74
C PRO A 70 -5.01 2.33 10.05
N GLY A 71 -4.30 2.98 9.15
CA GLY A 71 -3.89 4.35 9.32
C GLY A 71 -5.02 5.29 8.91
N LEU A 72 -6.10 5.34 9.72
CA LEU A 72 -7.01 6.47 9.96
C LEU A 72 -8.07 6.07 11.04
N ILE A 73 -7.68 5.98 12.31
CA ILE A 73 -8.50 6.47 13.43
C ILE A 73 -7.54 7.21 14.37
N ASN A 74 -7.97 8.38 14.81
CA ASN A 74 -7.31 9.29 15.75
C ASN A 74 -6.86 8.62 17.05
N GLU A 75 -6.01 9.34 17.78
CA GLU A 75 -5.78 9.21 19.23
C GLU A 75 -6.88 8.45 19.96
N SER A 76 -6.55 7.26 20.48
CA SER A 76 -7.12 6.67 21.69
C SER A 76 -6.21 5.53 22.12
N SER A 77 -5.27 5.88 23.01
CA SER A 77 -4.95 5.12 24.23
C SER A 77 -5.24 3.62 24.23
N ASN A 78 -4.16 2.85 24.13
CA ASN A 78 -3.82 1.71 24.99
C ASN A 78 -2.32 1.49 24.71
N GLU A 79 -1.41 1.99 25.55
CA GLU A 79 -1.05 1.40 26.85
C GLU A 79 -1.09 -0.13 26.79
N ASP A 80 0.08 -0.72 27.05
CA ASP A 80 0.36 -2.15 27.16
C ASP A 80 0.80 -2.89 25.88
N ALA A 81 2.08 -2.72 25.54
CA ALA A 81 3.06 -3.79 25.77
C ALA A 81 4.48 -3.39 25.32
N SER A 82 5.32 -3.12 26.32
CA SER A 82 6.79 -3.16 26.29
C SER A 82 7.51 -2.25 25.29
N GLU A 83 7.76 -1.06 25.80
CA GLU A 83 8.92 -0.23 25.52
C GLU A 83 10.23 -1.01 25.75
N SER A 84 10.84 -1.47 24.66
CA SER A 84 12.30 -1.59 24.58
C SER A 84 12.71 -1.49 23.11
N ASN A 85 13.49 -0.45 22.81
CA ASN A 85 13.97 -0.04 21.48
C ASN A 85 13.03 0.91 20.72
N ALA A 86 12.88 2.14 21.22
CA ALA A 86 12.60 3.31 20.38
C ALA A 86 13.77 3.52 19.40
N SER A 87 13.85 2.66 18.39
CA SER A 87 14.80 2.77 17.30
C SER A 87 14.41 3.95 16.42
N SER A 88 15.38 4.66 15.87
CA SER A 88 15.23 5.75 14.90
C SER A 88 14.57 5.33 13.57
N GLU A 89 13.85 4.20 13.53
CA GLU A 89 13.20 3.58 12.38
C GLU A 89 11.66 3.59 12.49
N ASP A 90 11.08 4.60 13.13
CA ASP A 90 9.62 4.76 13.20
C ASP A 90 9.02 5.04 11.81
N TRP A 91 8.30 4.06 11.28
CA TRP A 91 7.62 4.14 9.98
C TRP A 91 6.67 5.34 9.90
N ASN A 92 6.11 5.77 11.03
CA ASN A 92 5.14 6.86 11.14
C ASN A 92 5.77 8.27 11.13
N ARG A 93 7.10 8.39 11.30
CA ARG A 93 7.78 9.71 11.39
C ARG A 93 8.13 10.36 10.04
N HIS A 94 7.88 9.67 8.93
CA HIS A 94 8.20 10.18 7.59
C HIS A 94 6.93 10.34 6.73
N PRO A 95 6.13 11.41 6.93
CA PRO A 95 4.95 11.69 6.11
C PRO A 95 5.30 12.16 4.70
N ASN A 96 6.53 12.68 4.51
CA ASN A 96 6.98 13.26 3.24
C ASN A 96 7.47 12.22 2.21
N THR A 97 7.36 10.93 2.49
CA THR A 97 7.92 9.85 1.67
C THR A 97 6.82 8.89 1.25
N THR A 98 6.80 8.51 -0.02
CA THR A 98 5.82 7.55 -0.55
C THR A 98 6.04 6.16 0.05
N GLU A 99 4.98 5.60 0.62
CA GLU A 99 4.93 4.20 1.02
C GLU A 99 4.46 3.35 -0.16
N TRP A 100 5.23 2.35 -0.53
CA TRP A 100 4.87 1.38 -1.56
C TRP A 100 4.44 0.09 -0.89
N GLY A 101 3.36 -0.52 -1.34
CA GLY A 101 2.87 -1.77 -0.81
C GLY A 101 2.40 -2.72 -1.90
N ILE A 102 2.52 -4.02 -1.62
CA ILE A 102 1.98 -5.07 -2.50
C ILE A 102 1.09 -5.97 -1.65
N GLY A 103 -0.15 -6.13 -2.11
CA GLY A 103 -1.11 -7.07 -1.56
C GLY A 103 -1.29 -8.35 -2.33
N TRP A 104 -2.14 -9.22 -1.78
CA TRP A 104 -2.40 -10.53 -2.36
C TRP A 104 -3.73 -10.61 -3.12
N VAL A 105 -4.64 -9.65 -2.92
CA VAL A 105 -5.97 -9.70 -3.54
C VAL A 105 -6.00 -8.84 -4.80
N PRO A 106 -6.14 -9.43 -6.01
CA PRO A 106 -6.13 -8.68 -7.26
C PRO A 106 -7.42 -7.88 -7.56
N LEU A 107 -8.32 -7.75 -6.57
CA LEU A 107 -9.62 -7.11 -6.71
C LEU A 107 -9.60 -5.58 -6.60
N GLY A 108 -8.45 -4.96 -6.31
CA GLY A 108 -8.33 -3.51 -6.21
C GLY A 108 -6.95 -3.09 -5.72
N GLY A 109 -6.66 -1.80 -5.68
CA GLY A 109 -5.48 -1.24 -5.03
C GLY A 109 -5.91 -0.01 -4.23
N TYR A 110 -4.95 0.80 -3.82
CA TYR A 110 -5.25 2.18 -3.43
C TYR A 110 -4.03 3.07 -3.61
N CYS A 111 -4.29 4.27 -4.13
CA CYS A 111 -3.29 5.31 -4.31
C CYS A 111 -3.71 6.54 -3.50
N LYS A 112 -3.07 6.75 -2.35
CA LYS A 112 -3.31 7.91 -1.49
C LYS A 112 -2.60 9.15 -1.98
N ILE A 113 -3.37 10.14 -2.42
CA ILE A 113 -2.85 11.41 -2.92
C ILE A 113 -2.99 12.46 -1.82
N SER A 114 -1.92 13.22 -1.54
CA SER A 114 -1.98 14.29 -0.53
C SER A 114 -3.04 15.33 -0.90
N GLY A 115 -4.03 15.52 -0.02
CA GLY A 115 -5.06 16.56 -0.19
C GLY A 115 -6.29 16.14 -1.00
N MET A 116 -6.39 14.89 -1.43
CA MET A 116 -7.63 14.30 -1.96
C MET A 116 -8.20 13.28 -0.97
N ILE A 117 -9.52 13.17 -0.94
CA ILE A 117 -10.17 12.01 -0.31
C ILE A 117 -9.94 10.84 -1.27
N ASP A 118 -9.40 9.74 -0.76
CA ASP A 118 -9.24 8.52 -1.54
C ASP A 118 -10.61 7.85 -1.72
N GLU A 119 -10.80 7.21 -2.87
CA GLU A 119 -11.96 6.34 -3.16
C GLU A 119 -11.74 4.90 -2.66
#